data_AF-A0A938NK13-F1
#
_entry.id   AF-A0A938NK13-F1
#
_cell.length_a   1.000
_cell.length_b   1.000
_cell.length_c   1.000
_cell.angle_alpha   90.00
_cell.angle_beta   90.00
_cell.angle_gamma   90.00
#
_symmetry.space_group_name_H-M   'P 1'
#
loop_
_entity.id
_entity.type
_entity.pdbx_description
1 polymer ?
#
loop_
_entity_poly.entity_id
_entity_poly.type
_entity_poly.pdbx_seq_one_letter_code
_entity_poly.pdbx_strand_id
1 'polypeptide(L)'
;FGISSELEQSLQRQVWLKRGGYLVFDHTEALTAIDINTGKYVGKRNQAETILQTNLMAAREIPRQLRLRDIGGIIVIDFIDMESQEDKNKVVAELKRYIRQDRARTKVFDISPLGLIEMSRKRVRPTLLHIFSEDCPYCQGRGHIMSVESLTNRLETTIRRIATRCRERKYQIRVNPVLAHFIRQQRLDTFGEIQEAHKVELHLLDDPRLHREQHEITALETGRDLVAAVSR
;
A
#
# COMPACT_ATOMS: atom_id res chain seq x y z
N PHE A 1 4.30 -6.57 -33.72
CA PHE A 1 5.14 -5.81 -32.77
C PHE A 1 4.54 -5.97 -31.39
N GLY A 2 5.21 -6.63 -30.44
CA GLY A 2 4.69 -6.97 -29.11
C GLY A 2 4.54 -5.79 -28.13
N ILE A 3 4.22 -4.60 -28.64
CA ILE A 3 4.19 -3.33 -27.90
C ILE A 3 3.11 -3.35 -26.81
N SER A 4 1.97 -4.00 -27.04
CA SER A 4 0.90 -4.12 -26.04
C SER A 4 1.37 -4.90 -24.80
N SER A 5 2.19 -5.93 -24.98
CA SER A 5 2.72 -6.71 -23.85
C SER A 5 3.71 -5.91 -23.01
N GLU A 6 4.55 -5.07 -23.64
CA GLU A 6 5.44 -4.17 -22.90
C GLU A 6 4.67 -3.08 -22.14
N LEU A 7 3.57 -2.57 -22.72
CA LEU A 7 2.70 -1.60 -22.06
C LEU A 7 2.05 -2.21 -20.82
N GLU A 8 1.44 -3.39 -20.94
CA GLU A 8 0.84 -4.10 -19.80
C GLU A 8 1.86 -4.39 -18.70
N GLN A 9 3.06 -4.85 -19.06
CA GLN A 9 4.15 -5.06 -18.11
C GLN A 9 4.60 -3.75 -17.44
N SER A 10 4.54 -2.62 -18.13
CA SER A 10 4.90 -1.31 -17.57
C SER A 10 3.90 -0.80 -16.52
N LEU A 11 2.66 -1.32 -16.52
CA LEU A 11 1.65 -0.99 -15.51
C LEU A 11 1.76 -1.89 -14.27
N GLN A 12 2.44 -3.04 -14.36
CA GLN A 12 2.61 -3.94 -13.23
C GLN A 12 3.53 -3.35 -12.17
N ARG A 13 3.20 -3.55 -10.89
CA ARG A 13 4.06 -3.19 -9.75
C ARG A 13 5.42 -3.91 -9.79
N GLN A 14 5.46 -5.14 -10.32
CA GLN A 14 6.64 -5.99 -10.37
C GLN A 14 7.17 -6.15 -11.81
N VAL A 15 8.50 -6.14 -11.97
CA VAL A 15 9.18 -6.39 -13.26
C VAL A 15 10.18 -7.51 -13.10
N TRP A 16 9.99 -8.61 -13.83
CA TRP A 16 10.87 -9.77 -13.78
C TRP A 16 12.18 -9.55 -14.55
N LEU A 17 13.28 -10.00 -13.96
CA LEU A 17 14.62 -10.05 -14.56
C LEU A 17 14.88 -11.46 -15.12
N LYS A 18 15.78 -11.57 -16.12
CA LYS A 18 16.04 -12.80 -16.90
C LYS A 18 16.37 -14.06 -16.09
N ARG A 19 16.85 -13.94 -14.84
CA ARG A 19 17.26 -15.09 -14.00
C ARG A 19 16.31 -15.37 -12.82
N GLY A 20 15.15 -14.72 -12.76
CA GLY A 20 14.15 -14.95 -11.71
C GLY A 20 14.21 -14.01 -10.51
N GLY A 21 15.13 -13.03 -10.54
CA GLY A 21 15.00 -11.83 -9.72
C GLY A 21 13.93 -10.89 -10.27
N TYR A 22 13.53 -9.90 -9.50
CA TYR A 22 12.51 -8.93 -9.92
C TYR A 22 12.69 -7.58 -9.23
N LEU A 23 12.18 -6.53 -9.88
CA LEU A 23 12.10 -5.18 -9.35
C LEU A 23 10.69 -4.92 -8.84
N VAL A 24 10.55 -4.16 -7.77
CA VAL A 24 9.27 -3.67 -7.25
C VAL A 24 9.28 -2.15 -7.33
N PHE A 25 8.27 -1.57 -7.99
CA PHE A 25 8.11 -0.12 -8.12
C PHE A 25 6.96 0.34 -7.21
N ASP A 26 7.29 1.13 -6.20
CA ASP A 26 6.31 1.70 -5.28
C ASP A 26 6.24 3.22 -5.46
N HIS A 27 5.06 3.69 -5.88
CA HIS A 27 4.78 5.12 -6.04
C HIS A 27 4.18 5.66 -4.75
N THR A 28 4.79 6.71 -4.22
CA THR A 28 4.25 7.51 -3.12
C THR A 28 3.91 8.91 -3.62
N GLU A 29 3.35 9.74 -2.76
CA GLU A 29 3.06 11.14 -3.07
C GLU A 29 4.32 11.92 -3.47
N ALA A 30 5.42 11.75 -2.71
CA ALA A 30 6.63 12.56 -2.86
C ALA A 30 7.70 11.91 -3.77
N LEU A 31 7.81 10.58 -3.76
CA LEU A 31 8.89 9.85 -4.42
C LEU A 31 8.45 8.49 -4.98
N THR A 32 9.29 7.91 -5.83
CA THR A 32 9.17 6.51 -6.25
C THR A 32 10.29 5.69 -5.63
N ALA A 33 9.95 4.63 -4.90
CA ALA A 33 10.89 3.67 -4.36
C ALA A 33 11.00 2.46 -5.31
N ILE A 34 12.22 1.97 -5.51
CA ILE A 34 12.50 0.80 -6.34
C ILE A 34 13.29 -0.20 -5.50
N ASP A 35 12.69 -1.36 -5.25
CA ASP A 35 13.29 -2.45 -4.49
C ASP A 35 13.72 -3.61 -5.42
N ILE A 36 14.79 -4.32 -5.06
CA ILE A 36 15.41 -5.35 -5.89
C ILE A 36 15.44 -6.67 -5.13
N ASN A 37 14.84 -7.70 -5.72
CA ASN A 37 14.76 -9.03 -5.11
C ASN A 37 15.45 -10.09 -5.97
N THR A 38 16.17 -11.02 -5.33
CA THR A 38 16.74 -12.20 -6.00
C THR A 38 15.67 -13.20 -6.43
N GLY A 39 14.51 -13.24 -5.76
CA GLY A 39 13.40 -14.12 -6.10
C GLY A 39 13.81 -15.58 -6.18
N LYS A 40 13.58 -16.23 -7.33
CA LYS A 40 13.97 -17.64 -7.57
C LYS A 40 15.45 -17.80 -7.94
N TYR A 41 16.18 -16.69 -8.10
CA TYR A 41 17.59 -16.71 -8.47
C TYR A 41 18.47 -16.93 -7.22
N VAL A 42 18.57 -18.19 -6.80
CA VAL A 42 19.46 -18.60 -5.71
C VAL A 42 20.64 -19.35 -6.32
N GLY A 43 21.81 -18.71 -6.38
CA GLY A 43 23.02 -19.35 -6.88
C GLY A 43 23.41 -20.53 -5.99
N LYS A 44 23.74 -21.68 -6.60
CA LYS A 44 23.98 -22.93 -5.86
C LYS A 44 25.23 -22.92 -4.97
N ARG A 45 26.16 -21.96 -5.13
CA ARG A 45 27.46 -21.96 -4.44
C ARG A 45 28.03 -20.59 -4.04
N ASN A 46 27.56 -19.47 -4.59
CA ASN A 46 28.10 -18.13 -4.26
C ASN A 46 26.99 -17.06 -4.19
N GLN A 47 26.60 -16.71 -2.97
CA GLN A 47 25.55 -15.73 -2.71
C GLN A 47 25.99 -14.32 -3.12
N ALA A 48 27.22 -13.90 -2.81
CA ALA A 48 27.74 -12.58 -3.13
C ALA A 48 27.75 -12.33 -4.66
N GLU A 49 28.18 -13.31 -5.44
CA GLU A 49 28.13 -13.22 -6.91
C GLU A 49 26.68 -13.13 -7.44
N THR A 50 25.77 -13.90 -6.85
CA THR A 50 24.35 -13.88 -7.22
C THR A 50 23.73 -12.50 -6.96
N ILE A 51 24.06 -11.89 -5.82
CA ILE A 51 23.65 -10.54 -5.44
C ILE A 51 24.19 -9.52 -6.44
N LEU A 52 25.51 -9.53 -6.71
CA LEU A 52 26.13 -8.63 -7.66
C LEU A 52 25.49 -8.73 -9.05
N GLN A 53 25.31 -9.94 -9.57
CA GLN A 53 24.69 -10.14 -10.89
C GLN A 53 23.24 -9.65 -10.92
N THR A 54 22.49 -9.84 -9.84
CA THR A 54 21.10 -9.33 -9.71
C THR A 54 21.08 -7.81 -9.74
N ASN A 55 21.93 -7.17 -8.93
CA ASN A 55 22.06 -5.72 -8.89
C ASN A 55 22.53 -5.14 -10.24
N LEU A 56 23.44 -5.79 -10.95
CA LEU A 56 23.85 -5.37 -12.31
C LEU A 56 22.71 -5.50 -13.33
N MET A 57 21.89 -6.56 -13.26
CA MET A 57 20.70 -6.67 -14.10
C MET A 57 19.68 -5.58 -13.77
N ALA A 58 19.47 -5.28 -12.49
CA ALA A 58 18.59 -4.20 -12.04
C ALA A 58 19.09 -2.83 -12.53
N ALA A 59 20.39 -2.54 -12.42
CA ALA A 59 21.00 -1.30 -12.87
C ALA A 59 20.83 -1.04 -14.39
N ARG A 60 20.67 -2.10 -15.18
CA ARG A 60 20.36 -2.04 -16.61
C ARG A 60 18.88 -1.82 -16.89
N GLU A 61 18.02 -2.48 -16.11
CA GLU A 61 16.58 -2.52 -16.33
C GLU A 61 15.85 -1.29 -15.76
N ILE A 62 16.30 -0.76 -14.62
CA ILE A 62 15.69 0.40 -13.98
C ILE A 62 15.61 1.60 -14.93
N PRO A 63 16.70 2.04 -15.61
CA PRO A 63 16.61 3.18 -16.52
C PRO A 63 15.68 2.94 -17.72
N ARG A 64 15.55 1.68 -18.16
CA ARG A 64 14.58 1.29 -19.20
C ARG A 64 13.15 1.48 -18.69
N GLN A 65 12.84 0.99 -17.50
CA GLN A 65 11.53 1.13 -16.87
C GLN A 65 11.17 2.57 -16.55
N LEU A 66 12.12 3.39 -16.08
CA LEU A 66 11.89 4.82 -15.84
C LEU A 66 11.41 5.53 -17.11
N ARG A 67 11.99 5.20 -18.27
CA ARG A 67 11.58 5.76 -19.57
C ARG A 67 10.24 5.21 -20.04
N LEU A 68 10.03 3.89 -19.95
CA LEU A 68 8.80 3.26 -20.42
C LEU A 68 7.58 3.73 -19.62
N ARG A 69 7.72 3.91 -18.30
CA ARG A 69 6.66 4.31 -17.38
C ARG A 69 6.51 5.82 -17.22
N ASP A 70 7.42 6.58 -17.84
CA ASP A 70 7.65 8.01 -17.64
C ASP A 70 7.73 8.45 -16.16
N ILE A 71 8.45 7.68 -15.35
CA ILE A 71 8.63 7.97 -13.91
C ILE A 71 9.56 9.17 -13.77
N GLY A 72 9.13 10.20 -13.03
CA GLY A 72 9.95 11.37 -12.74
C GLY A 72 9.71 11.92 -11.34
N GLY A 73 10.54 12.87 -10.94
CA GLY A 73 10.63 13.37 -9.56
C GLY A 73 11.81 12.73 -8.84
N ILE A 74 11.67 12.57 -7.52
CA ILE A 74 12.64 11.89 -6.67
C ILE A 74 12.42 10.38 -6.80
N ILE A 75 13.51 9.67 -7.04
CA ILE A 75 13.54 8.21 -7.15
C ILE A 75 14.61 7.70 -6.18
N VAL A 76 14.24 6.71 -5.37
CA VAL A 76 15.12 6.03 -4.43
C VAL A 76 15.22 4.58 -4.84
N ILE A 77 16.44 4.07 -5.00
CA ILE A 77 16.70 2.69 -5.42
C ILE A 77 17.41 1.96 -4.29
N ASP A 78 16.79 0.90 -3.81
CA ASP A 78 17.31 0.00 -2.79
C ASP A 78 17.95 -1.21 -3.48
N PHE A 79 19.27 -1.19 -3.60
CA PHE A 79 20.03 -2.33 -4.12
C PHE A 79 20.26 -3.33 -2.99
N ILE A 80 20.25 -4.62 -3.34
CA ILE A 80 20.54 -5.67 -2.37
C ILE A 80 21.92 -5.43 -1.77
N ASP A 81 22.02 -5.50 -0.44
CA ASP A 81 23.25 -5.26 0.30
C ASP A 81 24.43 -6.06 -0.24
N MET A 82 25.56 -5.36 -0.41
CA MET A 82 26.85 -5.93 -0.83
C MET A 82 27.91 -5.57 0.20
N GLU A 83 28.79 -6.51 0.54
CA GLU A 83 29.92 -6.25 1.45
C GLU A 83 31.07 -5.53 0.73
N SER A 84 31.32 -5.90 -0.52
CA SER A 84 32.41 -5.34 -1.32
C SER A 84 32.10 -3.93 -1.83
N GLN A 85 32.96 -2.97 -1.45
CA GLN A 85 32.87 -1.60 -1.98
C GLN A 85 33.15 -1.54 -3.49
N GLU A 86 33.99 -2.43 -4.00
CA GLU A 86 34.25 -2.54 -5.44
C GLU A 86 32.97 -2.90 -6.20
N ASP A 87 32.18 -3.83 -5.65
CA ASP A 87 30.93 -4.29 -6.25
C ASP A 87 29.83 -3.22 -6.19
N LYS A 88 29.74 -2.49 -5.07
CA LYS A 88 28.91 -1.27 -4.98
C LYS A 88 29.25 -0.27 -6.09
N ASN A 89 30.53 0.02 -6.28
CA ASN A 89 30.99 0.96 -7.29
C ASN A 89 30.68 0.47 -8.72
N LYS A 90 30.80 -0.84 -8.99
CA LYS A 90 30.42 -1.44 -10.28
C LYS A 90 28.93 -1.22 -10.58
N VAL A 91 28.06 -1.47 -9.61
CA VAL A 91 26.61 -1.30 -9.77
C VAL A 91 26.24 0.17 -10.02
N VAL A 92 26.82 1.11 -9.25
CA VAL A 92 26.61 2.55 -9.45
C VAL A 92 27.09 3.00 -10.84
N ALA A 93 28.27 2.54 -11.27
CA ALA A 93 28.82 2.88 -12.57
C ALA A 93 27.93 2.36 -13.71
N GLU A 94 27.43 1.13 -13.59
CA GLU A 94 26.51 0.53 -14.55
C GLU A 94 25.20 1.33 -14.62
N LEU A 95 24.61 1.68 -13.47
CA LEU A 95 23.39 2.50 -13.41
C LEU A 95 23.61 3.86 -14.07
N LYS A 96 24.70 4.58 -13.70
CA LYS A 96 25.07 5.87 -14.30
C LYS A 96 25.33 5.76 -15.81
N ARG A 97 25.76 4.60 -16.32
CA ARG A 97 25.96 4.35 -17.76
C ARG A 97 24.62 4.29 -18.52
N TYR A 98 23.63 3.57 -18.00
CA TYR A 98 22.32 3.43 -18.67
C TYR A 98 21.40 4.63 -18.47
N ILE A 99 21.53 5.35 -17.36
CA ILE A 99 20.78 6.60 -17.13
C ILE A 99 21.23 7.70 -18.11
N ARG A 100 22.51 7.76 -18.49
CA ARG A 100 23.01 8.74 -19.47
C ARG A 100 22.35 8.66 -20.86
N GLN A 101 21.67 7.56 -21.17
CA GLN A 101 20.91 7.37 -22.40
C GLN A 101 19.49 7.96 -22.33
N ASP A 102 19.06 8.40 -21.15
CA ASP A 102 17.77 9.06 -20.97
C ASP A 102 17.78 10.47 -21.56
N ARG A 103 16.69 10.81 -22.26
CA ARG A 103 16.49 12.15 -22.84
C ARG A 103 16.05 13.16 -21.78
N ALA A 104 15.41 12.70 -20.69
CA ALA A 104 15.05 13.55 -19.58
C ALA A 104 16.29 13.95 -18.78
N ARG A 105 16.32 15.18 -18.25
CA ARG A 105 17.42 15.61 -17.38
C ARG A 105 17.40 14.79 -16.10
N THR A 106 18.49 14.08 -15.84
CA THR A 106 18.68 13.23 -14.66
C THR A 106 19.87 13.69 -13.82
N LYS A 107 19.79 13.54 -12.50
CA LYS A 107 20.93 13.65 -11.58
C LYS A 107 20.91 12.44 -10.66
N VAL A 108 22.00 11.68 -10.66
CA VAL A 108 22.20 10.51 -9.78
C VAL A 108 23.19 10.93 -8.70
N PHE A 109 22.81 10.75 -7.44
CA PHE A 109 23.67 11.02 -6.30
C PHE A 109 24.50 9.77 -5.96
N ASP A 110 25.45 9.93 -5.05
CA ASP A 110 26.23 8.79 -4.58
C ASP A 110 25.40 7.96 -3.57
N ILE A 111 25.89 6.76 -3.25
CA ILE A 111 25.20 5.88 -2.30
C ILE A 111 25.11 6.58 -0.94
N SER A 112 23.91 6.65 -0.38
CA SER A 112 23.67 7.25 0.93
C SER A 112 24.28 6.39 2.04
N PRO A 113 24.46 6.93 3.26
CA PRO A 113 24.90 6.13 4.41
C PRO A 113 23.99 4.93 4.73
N LEU A 114 22.73 4.97 4.26
CA LEU A 114 21.75 3.88 4.42
C LEU A 114 21.87 2.82 3.32
N GLY A 115 22.80 2.95 2.37
CA GLY A 115 22.95 1.99 1.25
C GLY A 115 22.07 2.28 0.04
N LEU A 116 21.27 3.35 0.07
CA LEU A 116 20.31 3.68 -0.99
C LEU A 116 20.95 4.56 -2.07
N ILE A 117 20.51 4.39 -3.33
CA ILE A 117 20.85 5.32 -4.41
C ILE A 117 19.69 6.28 -4.63
N GLU A 118 19.98 7.56 -4.47
CA GLU A 118 19.03 8.63 -4.73
C GLU A 118 19.25 9.22 -6.13
N MET A 119 18.18 9.52 -6.84
CA MET A 119 18.25 10.25 -8.10
C MET A 119 17.05 11.16 -8.31
N SER A 120 17.22 12.15 -9.17
CA SER A 120 16.13 12.97 -9.68
C SER A 120 16.05 12.82 -11.19
N ARG A 121 14.83 12.72 -11.71
CA ARG A 121 14.53 12.72 -13.15
C ARG A 121 13.46 13.78 -13.42
N LYS A 122 13.74 14.75 -14.29
CA LYS A 122 12.78 15.82 -14.60
C LYS A 122 11.45 15.23 -15.09
N ARG A 123 10.34 15.58 -14.42
CA ARG A 123 8.99 15.24 -14.90
C ARG A 123 8.69 16.03 -16.18
N VAL A 124 8.31 15.31 -17.23
CA VAL A 124 7.89 15.90 -18.51
C VAL A 124 6.39 15.71 -18.71
N ARG A 125 5.84 14.57 -18.27
CA ARG A 125 4.41 14.23 -18.31
C ARG A 125 4.00 13.52 -17.02
N PRO A 126 2.69 13.35 -16.77
CA PRO A 126 2.21 12.40 -15.76
C PRO A 126 2.70 10.98 -16.09
N THR A 127 2.90 10.15 -15.06
CA THR A 127 3.34 8.76 -15.24
C THR A 127 2.28 7.95 -15.99
N LEU A 128 2.68 6.88 -16.67
CA LEU A 128 1.71 6.01 -17.36
C LEU A 128 0.65 5.46 -16.40
N LEU A 129 1.05 5.06 -15.20
CA LEU A 129 0.12 4.59 -14.18
C LEU A 129 -0.97 5.63 -13.92
N HIS A 130 -0.60 6.88 -13.66
CA HIS A 130 -1.56 7.96 -13.40
C HIS A 130 -2.46 8.26 -14.62
N ILE A 131 -2.00 8.06 -15.85
CA ILE A 131 -2.81 8.28 -17.06
C ILE A 131 -3.84 7.15 -17.24
N PHE A 132 -3.48 5.92 -16.86
CA PHE A 132 -4.27 4.72 -17.14
C PHE A 132 -4.95 4.12 -15.90
N SER A 133 -4.91 4.79 -14.74
CA SER A 133 -5.55 4.33 -13.51
C SER A 133 -6.24 5.45 -12.77
N GLU A 134 -7.30 5.10 -12.04
CA GLU A 134 -7.96 5.96 -11.05
C GLU A 134 -7.61 5.48 -9.64
N ASP A 135 -7.75 6.36 -8.66
CA ASP A 135 -7.56 5.98 -7.25
C ASP A 135 -8.55 4.88 -6.85
N CYS A 136 -8.08 3.94 -6.03
CA CYS A 136 -8.93 2.84 -5.57
C CYS A 136 -10.15 3.41 -4.81
N PRO A 137 -11.40 3.17 -5.25
CA PRO A 137 -12.58 3.77 -4.61
C PRO A 137 -12.84 3.20 -3.21
N TYR A 138 -12.19 2.11 -2.84
CA TYR A 138 -12.36 1.44 -1.55
C TYR A 138 -11.34 1.95 -0.52
N CYS A 139 -10.05 1.81 -0.80
CA CYS A 139 -9.00 2.21 0.13
C CYS A 139 -8.49 3.64 -0.08
N GLN A 140 -8.88 4.31 -1.17
CA GLN A 140 -8.43 5.65 -1.56
C GLN A 140 -6.91 5.75 -1.60
N GLY A 141 -6.26 4.80 -2.27
CA GLY A 141 -4.81 4.75 -2.41
C GLY A 141 -4.04 4.22 -1.20
N ARG A 142 -4.68 3.95 -0.05
CA ARG A 142 -3.99 3.42 1.15
C ARG A 142 -3.34 2.04 0.93
N GLY A 143 -3.86 1.22 0.01
CA GLY A 143 -3.37 -0.14 -0.25
C GLY A 143 -3.67 -1.15 0.86
N HIS A 144 -4.37 -0.75 1.92
CA HIS A 144 -4.81 -1.59 3.01
C HIS A 144 -6.13 -1.07 3.59
N ILE A 145 -6.83 -1.95 4.32
CA ILE A 145 -8.05 -1.64 5.07
C ILE A 145 -7.93 -2.21 6.48
N MET A 146 -8.64 -1.61 7.44
CA MET A 146 -8.60 -2.05 8.83
C MET A 146 -9.10 -3.49 8.99
N SER A 147 -8.47 -4.22 9.91
CA SER A 147 -8.89 -5.57 10.28
C SER A 147 -10.29 -5.55 10.90
N VAL A 148 -11.04 -6.65 10.75
CA VAL A 148 -12.40 -6.74 11.31
C VAL A 148 -12.38 -6.58 12.84
N GLU A 149 -11.33 -7.07 13.48
CA GLU A 149 -11.11 -6.90 14.92
C GLU A 149 -10.91 -5.45 15.32
N SER A 150 -10.03 -4.70 14.63
CA SER A 150 -9.85 -3.28 14.91
C SER A 150 -11.12 -2.47 14.65
N LEU A 151 -11.89 -2.84 13.63
CA LEU A 151 -13.18 -2.21 13.34
C LEU A 151 -14.23 -2.50 14.42
N THR A 152 -14.26 -3.74 14.93
CA THR A 152 -15.16 -4.13 16.02
C THR A 152 -14.83 -3.38 17.31
N ASN A 153 -13.55 -3.29 17.68
CA ASN A 153 -13.12 -2.53 18.86
C ASN A 153 -13.48 -1.04 18.75
N ARG A 154 -13.37 -0.45 17.54
CA ARG A 154 -13.80 0.93 17.28
C ARG A 154 -15.32 1.09 17.44
N LEU A 155 -16.08 0.12 16.93
CA LEU A 155 -17.53 0.10 17.05
C LEU A 155 -17.96 -0.01 18.53
N GLU A 156 -17.38 -0.93 19.30
CA GLU A 156 -17.64 -1.10 20.73
C GLU A 156 -17.37 0.21 21.50
N THR A 157 -16.24 0.85 21.25
CA THR A 157 -15.87 2.13 21.85
C THR A 157 -16.91 3.21 21.53
N THR A 158 -17.39 3.23 20.28
CA THR A 158 -18.41 4.19 19.84
C THR A 158 -19.76 3.94 20.52
N ILE A 159 -20.19 2.67 20.61
CA ILE A 159 -21.42 2.29 21.30
C ILE A 159 -21.37 2.66 22.78
N ARG A 160 -20.28 2.35 23.50
CA ARG A 160 -20.11 2.71 24.92
C ARG A 160 -20.18 4.23 25.12
N ARG A 161 -19.57 5.00 24.21
CA ARG A 161 -19.61 6.47 24.25
C ARG A 161 -21.04 6.99 24.06
N ILE A 162 -21.77 6.46 23.07
CA ILE A 162 -23.18 6.78 22.85
C ILE A 162 -24.00 6.41 24.09
N ALA A 163 -23.83 5.20 24.63
CA ALA A 163 -24.56 4.73 25.78
C ALA A 163 -24.37 5.59 27.04
N THR A 164 -23.21 6.22 27.18
CA THR A 164 -22.92 7.13 28.29
C THR A 164 -23.49 8.54 28.07
N ARG A 165 -23.49 9.04 26.83
CA ARG A 165 -23.82 10.45 26.52
C ARG A 165 -25.25 10.67 26.04
N CYS A 166 -25.88 9.65 25.45
CA CYS A 166 -27.20 9.73 24.85
C CYS A 166 -28.29 9.18 25.81
N ARG A 167 -29.53 9.63 25.63
CA ARG A 167 -30.68 9.22 26.47
C ARG A 167 -31.42 8.04 25.87
N GLU A 168 -31.28 7.87 24.56
CA GLU A 168 -31.84 6.78 23.79
C GLU A 168 -31.32 5.44 24.34
N ARG A 169 -32.17 4.41 24.32
CA ARG A 169 -31.83 3.09 24.89
C ARG A 169 -31.90 1.97 23.87
N LYS A 170 -32.48 2.19 22.69
CA LYS A 170 -32.54 1.21 21.61
C LYS A 170 -31.75 1.72 20.41
N TYR A 171 -30.72 1.00 20.01
CA TYR A 171 -29.82 1.39 18.94
C TYR A 171 -29.95 0.43 17.77
N GLN A 172 -30.11 0.98 16.58
CA GLN A 172 -29.94 0.26 15.33
C GLN A 172 -28.51 0.50 14.85
N ILE A 173 -27.73 -0.58 14.76
CA ILE A 173 -26.34 -0.55 14.32
C ILE A 173 -26.30 -1.17 12.92
N ARG A 174 -25.96 -0.37 11.91
CA ARG A 174 -25.77 -0.85 10.53
C ARG A 174 -24.28 -0.93 10.22
N VAL A 175 -23.85 -2.11 9.76
CA VAL A 175 -22.45 -2.38 9.39
C VAL A 175 -22.37 -3.22 8.13
N ASN A 176 -21.19 -3.30 7.52
CA ASN A 176 -20.96 -4.23 6.42
C ASN A 176 -21.16 -5.70 6.86
N PRO A 177 -21.67 -6.60 6.00
CA PRO A 177 -21.93 -8.00 6.34
C PRO A 177 -20.73 -8.77 6.92
N VAL A 178 -19.51 -8.45 6.47
CA VAL A 178 -18.28 -9.07 7.00
C VAL A 178 -18.11 -8.74 8.49
N LEU A 179 -18.37 -7.49 8.87
CA LEU A 179 -18.28 -7.05 10.26
C LEU A 179 -19.44 -7.62 11.08
N ALA A 180 -20.66 -7.62 10.54
CA ALA A 180 -21.82 -8.21 11.22
C ALA A 180 -21.62 -9.70 11.52
N HIS A 181 -21.13 -10.46 10.55
CA HIS A 181 -20.84 -11.89 10.72
C HIS A 181 -19.79 -12.11 11.82
N PHE A 182 -18.70 -11.34 11.81
CA PHE A 182 -17.66 -11.44 12.84
C PHE A 182 -18.21 -11.14 14.24
N ILE A 183 -19.02 -10.09 14.38
CA ILE A 183 -19.64 -9.75 15.68
C ILE A 183 -20.53 -10.91 16.16
N ARG A 184 -21.39 -11.44 15.29
CA ARG A 184 -22.30 -12.55 15.60
C ARG A 184 -21.58 -13.86 15.94
N GLN A 185 -20.36 -14.07 15.46
CA GLN A 185 -19.62 -15.31 15.71
C GLN A 185 -18.64 -15.20 16.88
N GLN A 186 -18.01 -14.03 17.07
CA GLN A 186 -16.84 -13.91 17.96
C GLN A 186 -16.96 -12.81 19.03
N ARG A 187 -18.02 -12.00 19.01
CA ARG A 187 -18.18 -10.84 19.92
C ARG A 187 -19.61 -10.69 20.47
N LEU A 188 -20.45 -11.73 20.39
CA LEU A 188 -21.80 -11.68 20.94
C LEU A 188 -21.79 -11.38 22.45
N ASP A 189 -20.92 -12.06 23.19
CA ASP A 189 -20.83 -11.88 24.65
C ASP A 189 -20.44 -10.45 25.01
N THR A 190 -19.44 -9.88 24.33
CA THR A 190 -19.00 -8.49 24.54
C THR A 190 -20.11 -7.48 24.25
N PHE A 191 -20.91 -7.69 23.20
CA PHE A 191 -22.06 -6.82 22.91
C PHE A 191 -23.18 -7.02 23.93
N GLY A 192 -23.39 -8.23 24.44
CA GLY A 192 -24.29 -8.53 25.55
C GLY A 192 -23.89 -7.80 26.84
N GLU A 193 -22.61 -7.82 27.20
CA GLU A 193 -22.07 -7.09 28.35
C GLU A 193 -22.30 -5.57 28.23
N ILE A 194 -22.15 -5.02 27.01
CA ILE A 194 -22.45 -3.60 26.75
C ILE A 194 -23.93 -3.29 26.98
N GLN A 195 -24.82 -4.16 26.50
CA GLN A 195 -26.26 -4.02 26.70
C GLN A 195 -26.63 -4.00 28.19
N GLU A 196 -26.09 -4.95 28.95
CA GLU A 196 -26.37 -5.08 30.38
C GLU A 196 -25.79 -3.91 31.19
N ALA A 197 -24.51 -3.58 30.98
CA ALA A 197 -23.81 -2.55 31.72
C ALA A 197 -24.44 -1.16 31.52
N HIS A 198 -24.89 -0.85 30.31
CA HIS A 198 -25.44 0.46 29.97
C HIS A 198 -26.97 0.49 29.88
N LYS A 199 -27.65 -0.66 30.07
CA LYS A 199 -29.11 -0.82 29.94
C LYS A 199 -29.62 -0.34 28.57
N VAL A 200 -28.94 -0.78 27.51
CA VAL A 200 -29.29 -0.48 26.11
C VAL A 200 -29.61 -1.76 25.35
N GLU A 201 -30.37 -1.65 24.26
CA GLU A 201 -30.73 -2.72 23.34
C GLU A 201 -30.03 -2.44 21.99
N LEU A 202 -29.27 -3.41 21.49
CA LEU A 202 -28.47 -3.27 20.27
C LEU A 202 -29.05 -4.17 19.16
N HIS A 203 -29.55 -3.55 18.10
CA HIS A 203 -30.05 -4.24 16.91
C HIS A 203 -29.01 -4.16 15.79
N LEU A 204 -28.28 -5.25 15.59
CA LEU A 204 -27.25 -5.36 14.56
C LEU A 204 -27.86 -5.74 13.20
N LEU A 205 -27.76 -4.83 12.24
CA LEU A 205 -28.16 -5.00 10.85
C LEU A 205 -26.94 -4.97 9.93
N ASP A 206 -26.91 -5.89 8.97
CA ASP A 206 -25.94 -5.88 7.89
C ASP A 206 -26.46 -5.12 6.66
N ASP A 207 -25.61 -4.25 6.11
CA ASP A 207 -25.87 -3.52 4.86
C ASP A 207 -24.68 -3.67 3.90
N PRO A 208 -24.84 -4.38 2.77
CA PRO A 208 -23.77 -4.60 1.80
C PRO A 208 -23.34 -3.32 1.06
N ARG A 209 -24.12 -2.24 1.15
CA ARG A 209 -23.80 -0.94 0.54
C ARG A 209 -22.80 -0.14 1.37
N LEU A 210 -22.63 -0.48 2.66
CA LEU A 210 -21.69 0.21 3.53
C LEU A 210 -20.26 -0.26 3.27
N HIS A 211 -19.34 0.69 3.19
CA HIS A 211 -17.92 0.39 3.21
C HIS A 211 -17.58 -0.34 4.51
N ARG A 212 -16.63 -1.29 4.47
CA ARG A 212 -16.32 -2.13 5.65
C ARG A 212 -15.84 -1.32 6.86
N GLU A 213 -15.21 -0.18 6.63
CA GLU A 213 -14.74 0.73 7.69
C GLU A 213 -15.81 1.71 8.20
N GLN A 214 -17.00 1.69 7.61
CA GLN A 214 -18.12 2.54 8.00
C GLN A 214 -19.11 1.77 8.86
N HIS A 215 -19.74 2.49 9.79
CA HIS A 215 -20.85 2.02 10.58
C HIS A 215 -21.80 3.18 10.83
N GLU A 216 -23.09 2.89 10.94
CA GLU A 216 -24.11 3.85 11.31
C GLU A 216 -24.76 3.38 12.61
N ILE A 217 -25.00 4.31 13.54
CA ILE A 217 -25.73 4.02 14.78
C ILE A 217 -26.83 5.04 14.92
N THR A 218 -28.07 4.58 14.81
CA THR A 218 -29.26 5.41 14.93
C THR A 218 -30.12 4.96 16.10
N ALA A 219 -30.86 5.88 16.71
CA ALA A 219 -31.90 5.51 17.66
C ALA A 219 -33.03 4.78 16.94
N LEU A 220 -33.41 3.58 17.41
CA LEU A 220 -34.39 2.74 16.74
C LEU A 220 -35.76 3.43 16.62
N GLU A 221 -36.16 4.18 17.64
CA GLU A 221 -37.49 4.77 17.74
C GLU A 221 -37.62 6.09 16.95
N THR A 222 -36.54 6.88 16.89
CA THR A 222 -36.58 8.24 16.32
C THR A 222 -35.79 8.38 15.02
N GLY A 223 -35.00 7.37 14.65
CA GLY A 223 -34.08 7.43 13.50
C GLY A 223 -32.93 8.43 13.67
N ARG A 224 -32.78 9.03 14.86
CA ARG A 224 -31.75 10.04 15.14
C ARG A 224 -30.35 9.43 15.04
N ASP A 225 -29.44 10.09 14.31
CA ASP A 225 -28.02 9.73 14.26
C ASP A 225 -27.35 9.97 15.62
N LEU A 226 -26.91 8.88 16.25
CA LEU A 226 -26.27 8.88 17.56
C LEU A 226 -24.75 9.05 17.45
N VAL A 227 -24.13 8.73 16.32
CA VAL A 227 -22.69 8.92 16.09
C VAL A 227 -22.38 10.42 15.98
N ALA A 228 -23.21 11.15 15.23
CA ALA A 228 -23.08 12.61 15.12
C ALA A 228 -23.25 13.31 16.47
N ALA A 229 -24.09 12.77 17.37
CA ALA A 229 -24.34 13.33 18.69
C ALA A 229 -23.13 13.23 19.65
N VAL A 230 -22.22 12.28 19.43
CA VAL A 230 -21.05 12.05 20.31
C VAL A 230 -19.69 12.36 19.67
N SER A 231 -19.70 12.79 18.40
CA SER A 231 -18.50 13.25 17.68
C SER A 231 -18.12 14.70 18.01
N ARG A 232 -18.88 15.38 18.89
CA ARG A 232 -18.56 16.68 19.50
C ARG A 232 -18.11 16.48 20.95
#